data_AF-A0A9W4CHQ4-F1
#
_entry.id   AF-A0A9W4CHQ4-F1
#
_cell.length_a   1.000
_cell.length_b   1.000
_cell.length_c   1.000
_cell.angle_alpha   90.00
_cell.angle_beta   90.00
_cell.angle_gamma   90.00
#
_symmetry.space_group_name_H-M   'P 1'
#
loop_
_entity.id
_entity.type
_entity.pdbx_description
1 polymer ?
#
loop_
_entity_poly.entity_id
_entity_poly.type
_entity_poly.pdbx_seq_one_letter_code
_entity_poly.pdbx_strand_id
1 'polypeptide(L)'
;MDLNSLPTEVILTHPRQTLGSVCLDWTPQPGHYLNWNGQTYTVLERRHRYQLKSGRYRLHKISLYVQSVERPEDKTLIDGHWVIGDASCQFNAHSELMRCAVNPSGPCNTCRFYEPI
;
A
#
# COMPACT_ATOMS: atom_id res chain seq x y z
N MET A 1 -12.69 -3.49 -24.37
CA MET A 1 -11.31 -3.09 -24.05
C MET A 1 -11.04 -3.69 -22.69
N ASP A 2 -10.24 -4.75 -22.62
CA ASP A 2 -9.96 -5.42 -21.36
C ASP A 2 -9.18 -4.47 -20.45
N LEU A 3 -9.68 -4.28 -19.23
CA LEU A 3 -9.04 -3.39 -18.25
C LEU A 3 -7.61 -3.83 -17.92
N ASN A 4 -7.35 -5.14 -18.04
CA ASN A 4 -6.08 -5.80 -17.74
C ASN A 4 -5.02 -5.58 -18.83
N SER A 5 -5.38 -5.00 -19.99
CA SER A 5 -4.42 -4.71 -21.06
C SER A 5 -3.77 -3.33 -20.94
N LEU A 6 -4.19 -2.50 -19.99
CA LEU A 6 -3.63 -1.15 -19.81
C LEU A 6 -2.38 -1.21 -18.91
N PRO A 7 -1.26 -0.62 -19.35
CA PRO A 7 -0.07 -0.53 -18.51
C PRO A 7 -0.41 0.29 -17.26
N THR A 8 -0.23 -0.33 -16.10
CA THR A 8 -0.46 0.28 -14.79
C THR A 8 0.85 0.87 -14.30
N GLU A 9 0.86 2.15 -13.98
CA GLU A 9 2.02 2.82 -13.39
C GLU A 9 2.10 2.52 -11.90
N VAL A 10 3.28 2.20 -11.39
CA VAL A 10 3.51 1.92 -9.96
C VAL A 10 4.31 3.06 -9.36
N ILE A 11 3.79 3.67 -8.29
CA ILE A 11 4.32 4.88 -7.65
C ILE A 11 4.52 4.59 -6.17
N LEU A 12 5.76 4.59 -5.71
CA LEU A 12 6.09 4.60 -4.28
C LEU A 12 5.60 5.91 -3.67
N THR A 13 4.91 5.87 -2.54
CA THR A 13 4.39 7.08 -1.88
C THR A 13 5.47 7.84 -1.10
N HIS A 14 6.42 7.13 -0.48
CA HIS A 14 7.42 7.71 0.41
C HIS A 14 8.79 7.01 0.26
N PRO A 15 9.84 7.71 -0.22
CA PRO A 15 9.74 8.98 -0.95
C PRO A 15 8.92 8.82 -2.23
N ARG A 16 8.25 9.89 -2.68
CA ARG A 16 7.41 9.81 -3.87
C ARG A 16 8.25 9.54 -5.12
N GLN A 17 8.13 8.35 -5.69
CA GLN A 17 8.93 7.92 -6.84
C GLN A 17 8.14 6.99 -7.75
N THR A 18 8.20 7.21 -9.06
CA THR A 18 7.66 6.25 -10.04
C THR A 18 8.63 5.08 -10.16
N LEU A 19 8.16 3.86 -9.85
CA LEU A 19 8.95 2.62 -9.97
C LEU A 19 8.97 2.10 -11.42
N GLY A 20 7.89 2.31 -12.16
CA GLY A 20 7.77 1.92 -13.56
C GLY A 20 6.33 1.66 -13.97
N SER A 21 6.14 0.92 -15.07
CA SER A 21 4.83 0.47 -15.51
C SER A 21 4.81 -1.03 -15.82
N VAL A 22 3.73 -1.71 -15.42
CA VAL A 22 3.53 -3.16 -15.61
C VAL A 22 2.11 -3.44 -16.08
N CYS A 23 1.97 -4.43 -16.95
CA CYS A 23 0.66 -5.02 -17.25
C CYS A 23 0.34 -6.05 -16.17
N LEU A 24 -0.73 -5.82 -15.42
CA LEU A 24 -1.20 -6.73 -14.37
C LEU A 24 -2.30 -7.62 -14.96
N ASP A 25 -2.18 -8.91 -14.71
CA ASP A 25 -3.20 -9.93 -15.02
C ASP A 25 -4.37 -9.94 -14.01
N TRP A 26 -4.26 -9.14 -12.94
CA TRP A 26 -5.25 -9.00 -11.88
C TRP A 26 -5.50 -7.53 -11.53
N THR A 27 -6.58 -7.28 -10.76
CA THR A 27 -6.98 -5.93 -10.32
C THR A 27 -6.63 -5.70 -8.84
N PRO A 28 -5.45 -5.14 -8.51
CA PRO A 28 -5.09 -4.82 -7.15
C PRO A 28 -6.06 -3.83 -6.50
N GLN A 29 -6.37 -4.08 -5.23
CA GLN A 29 -7.17 -3.21 -4.36
C GLN A 29 -6.27 -2.70 -3.24
N PRO A 30 -6.64 -1.58 -2.58
CA PRO A 30 -5.99 -1.18 -1.33
C PRO A 30 -5.89 -2.35 -0.34
N GLY A 31 -4.73 -2.51 0.29
CA GLY A 31 -4.41 -3.65 1.18
C GLY A 31 -3.81 -4.86 0.48
N HIS A 32 -3.99 -5.02 -0.85
CA HIS A 32 -3.32 -6.11 -1.58
C HIS A 32 -1.81 -5.86 -1.71
N TYR A 33 -1.06 -6.96 -1.85
CA TYR A 33 0.39 -6.92 -2.06
C TYR A 33 0.74 -6.98 -3.55
N LEU A 34 1.73 -6.19 -3.94
CA LEU A 34 2.31 -6.17 -5.28
C LEU A 34 3.81 -6.48 -5.16
N ASN A 35 4.25 -7.53 -5.87
CA ASN A 35 5.67 -7.81 -6.02
C ASN A 35 6.21 -7.07 -7.25
N TRP A 36 7.29 -6.29 -7.05
CA TRP A 36 7.95 -5.54 -8.11
C TRP A 36 9.47 -5.64 -7.92
N ASN A 37 10.19 -6.14 -8.94
CA ASN A 37 11.65 -6.33 -8.91
C ASN A 37 12.18 -7.05 -7.66
N GLY A 38 11.45 -8.04 -7.14
CA GLY A 38 11.85 -8.80 -5.95
C GLY A 38 11.54 -8.12 -4.60
N GLN A 39 10.96 -6.92 -4.60
CA GLN A 39 10.47 -6.26 -3.38
C GLN A 39 8.94 -6.33 -3.33
N THR A 40 8.40 -6.57 -2.13
CA THR A 40 6.95 -6.53 -1.89
C THR A 40 6.52 -5.15 -1.44
N TYR A 41 5.41 -4.69 -2.01
CA TYR A 41 4.77 -3.42 -1.69
C TYR A 41 3.31 -3.63 -1.33
N THR A 42 2.77 -2.85 -0.39
CA THR A 42 1.34 -2.79 -0.13
C THR A 42 0.71 -1.72 -1.02
N VAL A 43 -0.40 -2.06 -1.68
CA VAL A 43 -1.20 -1.11 -2.45
C VAL A 43 -1.99 -0.24 -1.49
N LEU A 44 -1.82 1.08 -1.59
CA LEU A 44 -2.55 2.06 -0.78
C LEU A 44 -3.71 2.67 -1.55
N GLU A 45 -3.50 2.96 -2.84
CA GLU A 45 -4.53 3.56 -3.70
C GLU A 45 -4.40 3.00 -5.12
N ARG A 46 -5.56 2.75 -5.75
CA ARG A 46 -5.65 2.53 -7.18
C ARG A 46 -6.40 3.69 -7.83
N ARG A 47 -5.67 4.49 -8.58
CA ARG A 47 -6.21 5.67 -9.25
C ARG A 47 -6.48 5.42 -10.71
N HIS A 48 -7.71 5.69 -11.15
CA HIS A 48 -8.07 5.66 -12.56
C HIS A 48 -8.08 7.08 -13.13
N ARG A 49 -7.55 7.25 -14.33
CA ARG A 49 -7.61 8.50 -15.07
C ARG A 49 -8.39 8.27 -16.36
N TYR A 50 -9.51 8.97 -16.50
CA TYR A 50 -10.34 8.95 -17.70
C TYR A 50 -10.06 10.17 -18.57
N GLN A 51 -10.23 10.01 -19.88
CA GLN A 51 -10.15 11.10 -20.84
C GLN A 51 -11.38 11.08 -21.76
N LEU A 52 -11.95 12.25 -22.06
CA LEU A 52 -13.02 12.38 -23.03
C LEU A 52 -12.45 12.22 -24.46
N LYS A 53 -12.88 11.20 -25.18
CA LYS A 53 -12.51 10.95 -26.59
C LYS A 53 -13.76 10.59 -27.40
N SER A 54 -14.00 11.32 -28.48
CA SER A 54 -15.16 11.11 -29.38
C SER A 54 -16.49 11.05 -28.64
N GLY A 55 -16.73 12.00 -27.72
CA GLY A 55 -17.97 12.10 -26.95
C GLY A 55 -18.15 11.05 -25.84
N ARG A 56 -17.13 10.24 -25.52
CA ARG A 56 -17.20 9.25 -24.43
C ARG A 56 -15.96 9.32 -23.54
N TYR A 57 -16.16 9.18 -22.23
CA TYR A 57 -15.04 8.99 -21.30
C TYR A 57 -14.46 7.59 -21.49
N ARG A 58 -13.14 7.52 -21.72
CA ARG A 58 -12.41 6.27 -21.85
C ARG A 58 -11.31 6.23 -20.80
N LEU A 59 -11.11 5.07 -20.19
CA LEU A 59 -9.99 4.86 -19.28
C LEU A 59 -8.69 5.07 -20.05
N HIS A 60 -7.87 5.99 -19.57
CA HIS A 60 -6.65 6.43 -20.22
C HIS A 60 -5.40 5.92 -19.50
N LYS A 61 -5.43 5.88 -18.16
CA LYS A 61 -4.29 5.46 -17.35
C LYS A 61 -4.76 4.89 -16.01
N ILE A 62 -4.01 3.94 -15.49
CA ILE A 62 -4.16 3.42 -14.13
C ILE A 62 -2.84 3.66 -13.40
N SER A 63 -2.89 4.19 -12.18
CA SER A 63 -1.73 4.34 -11.30
C SER A 63 -2.01 3.65 -9.96
N LEU A 64 -1.03 2.90 -9.47
CA LEU A 64 -1.01 2.32 -8.13
C LEU A 64 -0.06 3.11 -7.26
N TYR A 65 -0.58 3.63 -6.16
CA TYR A 65 0.24 4.20 -5.11
C TYR A 65 0.52 3.09 -4.09
N VAL A 66 1.80 2.82 -3.88
CA VAL A 66 2.25 1.69 -3.08
C VAL A 66 3.23 2.15 -2.02
N GLN A 67 3.36 1.37 -0.95
CA GLN A 67 4.34 1.57 0.10
C GLN A 67 5.20 0.31 0.24
N SER A 68 6.50 0.49 0.45
CA SER A 68 7.41 -0.63 0.69
C SER A 68 6.99 -1.38 1.95
N VAL A 69 6.87 -2.70 1.84
CA VAL A 69 6.76 -3.56 3.02
C VAL A 69 8.18 -3.83 3.48
N GLU A 70 8.66 -3.07 4.47
CA GLU A 70 10.02 -3.28 4.96
C GLU A 70 10.14 -4.59 5.73
N ARG A 71 9.10 -5.07 6.43
CA ARG A 71 9.16 -6.28 7.25
C ARG A 71 7.78 -6.93 7.50
N PRO A 72 7.59 -8.23 7.21
CA PRO A 72 6.45 -9.00 7.71
C PRO A 72 6.55 -9.36 9.20
N GLU A 73 7.72 -9.17 9.82
CA GLU A 73 8.01 -9.61 11.19
C GLU A 73 7.39 -8.72 12.28
N ASP A 74 7.03 -7.47 11.96
CA ASP A 74 6.30 -6.58 12.87
C ASP A 74 4.79 -6.61 12.57
N LYS A 75 4.16 -7.78 12.64
CA LYS A 75 2.70 -7.88 12.55
C LYS A 75 2.14 -8.65 13.75
N THR A 76 1.08 -8.11 14.32
CA THR A 76 0.34 -8.76 15.41
C THR A 76 -1.04 -9.17 14.91
N LEU A 77 -1.49 -10.39 15.23
CA LEU A 77 -2.83 -10.84 14.90
C LEU A 77 -3.79 -10.42 16.02
N ILE A 78 -4.78 -9.58 15.71
CA ILE A 78 -5.84 -9.15 16.63
C ILE A 78 -7.19 -9.48 16.00
N ASP A 79 -8.06 -10.17 16.71
CA ASP A 79 -9.44 -10.46 16.27
C ASP A 79 -9.55 -11.04 14.84
N GLY A 80 -8.54 -11.80 14.41
CA GLY A 80 -8.49 -12.40 13.08
C GLY A 80 -7.94 -11.50 11.96
N HIS A 81 -7.48 -10.29 12.28
CA HIS A 81 -6.88 -9.34 11.34
C HIS A 81 -5.42 -9.05 11.70
N TRP A 82 -4.58 -8.88 10.68
CA TRP A 82 -3.16 -8.57 10.88
C TRP A 82 -2.96 -7.07 11.01
N VAL A 83 -2.44 -6.60 12.14
CA VAL A 83 -2.09 -5.19 12.31
C VAL A 83 -0.58 -5.00 12.23
N ILE A 84 -0.13 -3.83 11.78
CA ILE A 84 1.30 -3.49 11.77
C ILE A 84 1.73 -3.05 13.17
N GLY A 85 2.84 -3.61 13.64
CA GLY A 85 3.46 -3.31 14.93
C GLY A 85 2.88 -4.09 16.11
N ASP A 86 3.29 -3.68 17.30
CA ASP A 86 2.88 -4.29 18.56
C ASP A 86 1.49 -3.78 18.97
N ALA A 87 0.54 -4.71 19.08
CA ALA A 87 -0.84 -4.48 19.46
C ALA A 87 -1.02 -4.03 20.91
N SER A 88 -0.06 -4.32 21.79
CA SER A 88 -0.16 -3.90 23.20
C SER A 88 0.23 -2.44 23.42
N CYS A 89 0.55 -1.69 22.36
CA CYS A 89 0.84 -0.27 22.45
C CYS A 89 -0.43 0.58 22.31
N GLN A 90 -0.67 1.53 23.22
CA GLN A 90 -1.82 2.44 23.21
C GLN A 90 -1.93 3.26 21.91
N PHE A 91 -0.79 3.55 21.26
CA PHE A 91 -0.77 4.29 20.00
C PHE A 91 -0.92 3.43 18.74
N ASN A 92 -1.00 2.10 18.87
CA ASN A 92 -1.17 1.24 17.71
C ASN A 92 -2.46 1.61 16.96
N ALA A 93 -2.36 1.77 15.64
CA ALA A 93 -3.50 2.18 14.82
C ALA A 93 -4.48 1.03 14.52
N HIS A 94 -4.17 -0.18 14.95
CA HIS A 94 -4.89 -1.42 14.67
C HIS A 94 -5.17 -1.58 13.17
N SER A 95 -4.17 -1.22 12.34
CA SER A 95 -4.32 -1.09 10.90
C SER A 95 -3.35 -2.00 10.15
N GLU A 96 -3.84 -2.56 9.04
CA GLU A 96 -3.04 -3.29 8.05
C GLU A 96 -2.08 -2.40 7.25
N LEU A 97 -2.26 -1.08 7.32
CA LEU A 97 -1.55 -0.11 6.48
C LEU A 97 -0.65 0.84 7.28
N MET A 98 -0.95 1.07 8.56
CA MET A 98 -0.22 2.03 9.40
C MET A 98 0.04 1.45 10.78
N ARG A 99 1.27 1.63 11.28
CA ARG A 99 1.67 1.22 12.63
C ARG A 99 1.05 2.09 13.71
N CYS A 100 1.34 3.38 13.67
CA CYS A 100 0.79 4.41 14.56
C CYS A 100 1.02 5.79 13.94
N ALA A 101 0.31 6.81 14.45
CA ALA A 101 0.45 8.19 13.98
C ALA A 101 1.81 8.81 14.37
N VAL A 102 2.36 8.44 15.52
CA VAL A 102 3.55 9.09 16.12
C VAL A 102 4.88 8.51 15.63
N ASN A 103 4.90 7.24 15.19
CA ASN A 103 6.08 6.57 14.66
C ASN A 103 5.71 5.57 13.55
N PRO A 104 5.23 6.06 12.39
CA PRO A 104 4.68 5.20 11.34
C PRO A 104 5.71 4.25 10.70
N SER A 105 7.01 4.61 10.74
CA SER A 105 8.08 3.85 10.07
C SER A 105 9.02 3.09 11.02
N GLY A 106 9.06 3.44 12.31
CA GLY A 106 10.02 2.82 13.25
C GLY A 106 9.47 1.55 13.91
N PRO A 107 10.35 0.61 14.33
CA PRO A 107 9.93 -0.58 15.03
C PRO A 107 9.47 -0.26 16.46
N CYS A 108 8.60 -1.10 17.02
CA CYS A 108 8.04 -0.88 18.36
C CYS A 108 9.06 -1.11 19.48
N ASN A 109 9.99 -2.06 19.32
CA ASN A 109 10.96 -2.47 20.34
C ASN A 109 11.97 -1.39 20.78
N THR A 110 12.23 -0.40 19.93
CA THR A 110 13.13 0.74 20.22
C THR A 110 12.38 2.08 20.19
N CYS A 111 11.04 2.05 20.20
CA CYS A 111 10.22 3.24 20.09
C CYS A 111 10.17 4.00 21.43
N ARG A 112 10.63 5.25 21.44
CA ARG A 112 10.53 6.14 22.62
C ARG A 112 9.09 6.53 23.00
N PHE A 113 8.13 6.33 22.08
CA PHE A 113 6.72 6.64 22.27
C PHE A 113 5.89 5.42 22.66
N TYR A 114 6.52 4.27 22.91
CA TYR A 114 5.80 3.06 23.28
C TYR A 114 5.13 3.23 24.64
N GLU A 115 3.82 2.98 24.70
CA GLU A 115 3.03 3.00 25.93
C GLU A 115 2.18 1.73 25.97
N PRO A 116 2.35 0.84 26.98
CA PRO A 116 1.56 -0.39 27.07
C PRO A 116 0.10 -0.10 27.45
N ILE A 117 -0.84 -0.90 26.91
CA ILE A 117 -2.27 -0.93 27.27
C ILE A 117 -2.49 -1.66 28.60
#